data_AF-A0A848K982-F1
#
_entry.id   AF-A0A848K982-F1
#
_cell.length_a   1.000
_cell.length_b   1.000
_cell.length_c   1.000
_cell.angle_alpha   90.00
_cell.angle_beta   90.00
_cell.angle_gamma   90.00
#
_symmetry.space_group_name_H-M   'P 1'
#
loop_
_entity.id
_entity.type
_entity.pdbx_description
1 polymer ?
#
loop_
_entity_poly.entity_id
_entity_poly.type
_entity_poly.pdbx_seq_one_letter_code
_entity_poly.pdbx_strand_id
1 'polypeptide(L)'
;MFVLAAALSFTSFVSGCSDEPESNTADPGAVAAEAPKEVTVPISPVAITVVDAGEDPAEVLGPRRTPGVRQAVTLMTTTMVRQRINDQADQDLSGPALTIPLTATTDDKGVDITLGKVTTPDAQLAIDLHPAEGSQLGLTLAAGGAVTALRISPAGEAADSARSAIEQAFYQAVYTSVTFPETAIGIGAIWTMRQHVSGGVSLDQVTTATLTERDGDLLTVALDVRQVPSTATWNLPNGAGMLKIDDYVMHGTGTVIIDLGMPLPVGGSITVGGEQTYSDPATKSRLRQTTANSVKWGG
;
A
#
# COMPACT_ATOMS: atom_id res chain seq x y z
N MET A 1 17.22 -18.58 -20.86
CA MET A 1 18.29 -17.73 -20.30
C MET A 1 17.59 -16.50 -19.75
N PHE A 2 17.27 -16.49 -18.45
CA PHE A 2 16.59 -15.37 -17.80
C PHE A 2 17.65 -14.36 -17.35
N VAL A 3 17.57 -13.15 -17.90
CA VAL A 3 18.49 -12.06 -17.58
C VAL A 3 17.85 -11.19 -16.51
N LEU A 4 18.62 -11.04 -15.44
CA LEU A 4 18.49 -10.08 -14.34
C LEU A 4 18.15 -8.67 -14.87
N ALA A 5 17.08 -8.05 -14.37
CA ALA A 5 16.78 -6.65 -14.67
C ALA A 5 17.76 -5.75 -13.90
N ALA A 6 18.73 -5.18 -14.62
CA ALA A 6 19.61 -4.14 -14.13
C ALA A 6 18.97 -2.77 -14.37
N ALA A 7 18.93 -1.93 -13.32
CA ALA A 7 18.52 -0.54 -13.40
C ALA A 7 19.55 0.28 -14.19
N LEU A 8 19.08 1.10 -15.14
CA LEU A 8 19.90 2.00 -15.95
C LEU A 8 19.85 3.41 -15.34
N SER A 9 21.01 3.86 -14.85
CA SER A 9 21.26 5.24 -14.44
C SER A 9 21.41 6.15 -15.66
N PHE A 10 20.63 7.24 -15.72
CA PHE A 10 20.81 8.30 -16.71
C PHE A 10 21.92 9.25 -16.26
N THR A 11 23.08 9.20 -16.91
CA THR A 11 24.12 10.24 -16.82
C THR A 11 23.99 11.20 -18.00
N SER A 12 23.46 12.40 -17.75
CA SER A 12 23.53 13.52 -18.68
C SER A 12 24.89 14.21 -18.57
N PHE A 13 25.72 14.07 -19.61
CA PHE A 13 26.93 14.89 -19.79
C PHE A 13 26.54 16.27 -20.32
N VAL A 14 26.84 17.33 -19.56
CA VAL A 14 26.93 18.68 -20.11
C VAL A 14 28.41 19.01 -20.32
N SER A 15 28.75 19.28 -21.57
CA SER A 15 30.01 19.84 -22.04
C SER A 15 30.02 21.35 -21.80
N GLY A 16 31.13 21.87 -21.29
CA GLY A 16 31.43 23.31 -21.28
C GLY A 16 32.91 23.56 -20.95
N CYS A 17 33.72 23.86 -21.96
CA CYS A 17 35.08 24.37 -21.84
C CYS A 17 35.09 25.90 -21.99
N SER A 18 35.80 26.63 -21.10
CA SER A 18 36.72 27.72 -21.46
C SER A 18 37.54 28.22 -20.26
N ASP A 19 38.79 28.61 -20.52
CA ASP A 19 39.92 28.92 -19.62
C ASP A 19 39.88 30.25 -18.81
N GLU A 20 40.39 30.14 -17.55
CA GLU A 20 41.29 30.99 -16.70
C GLU A 20 41.15 32.53 -16.50
N PRO A 21 41.75 33.15 -15.44
CA PRO A 21 41.91 32.73 -14.02
C PRO A 21 41.67 33.86 -12.96
N GLU A 22 41.83 33.50 -11.67
CA GLU A 22 42.07 34.33 -10.46
C GLU A 22 40.92 35.07 -9.73
N SER A 23 40.57 34.52 -8.56
CA SER A 23 40.82 35.10 -7.21
C SER A 23 39.64 35.09 -6.23
N ASN A 24 39.94 34.54 -5.05
CA ASN A 24 39.36 34.78 -3.72
C ASN A 24 38.09 34.03 -3.25
N THR A 25 38.39 32.98 -2.48
CA THR A 25 37.91 32.75 -1.11
C THR A 25 36.41 32.53 -0.88
N ALA A 26 36.00 31.27 -1.01
CA ALA A 26 35.00 30.66 -0.13
C ALA A 26 35.22 29.14 -0.13
N ASP A 27 35.24 28.55 1.06
CA ASP A 27 35.35 27.12 1.32
C ASP A 27 34.28 26.32 0.54
N PRO A 28 34.62 25.50 -0.47
CA PRO A 28 33.65 24.73 -1.24
C PRO A 28 33.65 23.29 -0.72
N GLY A 29 32.95 23.05 0.39
CA GLY A 29 32.99 21.74 1.04
C GLY A 29 31.71 21.28 1.74
N ALA A 30 30.64 22.07 1.71
CA ALA A 30 29.32 21.60 2.11
C ALA A 30 28.48 21.42 0.85
N VAL A 31 28.60 20.25 0.23
CA VAL A 31 27.55 19.76 -0.68
C VAL A 31 26.33 19.62 0.22
N ALA A 32 25.40 20.58 0.16
CA ALA A 32 24.10 20.41 0.77
C ALA A 32 23.52 19.15 0.12
N ALA A 33 23.39 18.07 0.89
CA ALA A 33 22.64 16.91 0.44
C ALA A 33 21.27 17.42 0.00
N GLU A 34 20.94 17.25 -1.29
CA GLU A 34 19.60 17.56 -1.78
C GLU A 34 18.63 16.77 -0.88
N ALA A 35 17.70 17.49 -0.25
CA ALA A 35 16.71 16.85 0.59
C ALA A 35 15.98 15.79 -0.27
N PRO A 36 15.80 14.56 0.24
CA PRO A 36 15.10 13.52 -0.51
C PRO A 36 13.73 14.04 -0.95
N LYS A 37 13.50 14.00 -2.27
CA LYS A 37 12.31 14.59 -2.89
C LYS A 37 11.08 13.77 -2.54
N GLU A 38 10.08 14.40 -1.93
CA GLU A 38 8.77 13.79 -1.70
C GLU A 38 8.15 13.30 -3.01
N VAL A 39 7.66 12.07 -3.00
CA VAL A 39 6.88 11.47 -4.09
C VAL A 39 5.43 11.37 -3.66
N THR A 40 4.52 11.90 -4.49
CA THR A 40 3.07 11.75 -4.27
C THR A 40 2.51 10.74 -5.25
N VAL A 41 1.83 9.73 -4.73
CA VAL A 41 1.10 8.74 -5.49
C VAL A 41 -0.40 8.96 -5.29
N PRO A 42 -1.18 9.20 -6.36
CA PRO A 42 -2.63 9.26 -6.25
C PRO A 42 -3.21 7.88 -5.94
N ILE A 43 -4.23 7.85 -5.09
CA ILE A 43 -5.01 6.65 -4.79
C ILE A 43 -6.38 6.78 -5.45
N SER A 44 -6.86 5.71 -6.06
CA SER A 44 -8.15 5.69 -6.72
C SER A 44 -9.27 6.09 -5.76
N PRO A 45 -10.25 6.90 -6.20
CA PRO A 45 -11.37 7.27 -5.37
C PRO A 45 -12.23 6.05 -5.00
N VAL A 46 -12.86 6.12 -3.83
CA VAL A 46 -13.76 5.08 -3.31
C VAL A 46 -15.20 5.54 -3.48
N ALA A 47 -16.02 4.72 -4.16
CA ALA A 47 -17.47 4.90 -4.21
C ALA A 47 -18.14 4.07 -3.10
N ILE A 48 -18.98 4.72 -2.29
CA ILE A 48 -19.64 4.11 -1.13
C ILE A 48 -21.13 3.93 -1.41
N THR A 49 -21.70 2.82 -0.97
CA THR A 49 -23.14 2.59 -1.00
C THR A 49 -23.56 1.86 0.28
N VAL A 50 -24.49 2.45 1.04
CA VAL A 50 -25.11 1.79 2.19
C VAL A 50 -26.11 0.77 1.67
N VAL A 51 -25.98 -0.47 2.15
CA VAL A 51 -26.88 -1.59 1.83
C VAL A 51 -27.91 -1.74 2.93
N ASP A 52 -27.45 -1.66 4.19
CA ASP A 52 -28.26 -1.69 5.40
C ASP A 52 -27.68 -0.66 6.39
N ALA A 53 -28.54 0.16 6.99
CA ALA A 53 -28.12 1.19 7.95
C ALA A 53 -27.87 0.62 9.35
N GLY A 54 -28.26 -0.64 9.61
CA GLY A 54 -28.12 -1.27 10.92
C GLY A 54 -29.19 -0.82 11.92
N GLU A 55 -28.97 -1.15 13.19
CA GLU A 55 -29.86 -0.87 14.31
C GLU A 55 -29.68 0.56 14.86
N ASP A 56 -30.71 1.09 15.51
CA ASP A 56 -30.61 2.34 16.26
C ASP A 56 -29.78 2.18 17.56
N PRO A 57 -29.03 3.21 17.98
CA PRO A 57 -28.93 4.53 17.36
C PRO A 57 -27.94 4.55 16.18
N ALA A 58 -28.40 5.06 15.03
CA ALA A 58 -27.55 5.32 13.88
C ALA A 58 -26.95 6.74 13.92
N GLU A 59 -25.67 6.87 13.58
CA GLU A 59 -24.96 8.15 13.54
C GLU A 59 -24.06 8.26 12.31
N VAL A 60 -23.80 9.48 11.85
CA VAL A 60 -22.79 9.70 10.79
C VAL A 60 -21.41 9.47 11.40
N LEU A 61 -20.76 8.39 11.01
CA LEU A 61 -19.42 8.01 11.50
C LEU A 61 -18.34 8.54 10.56
N GLY A 62 -17.14 8.73 11.10
CA GLY A 62 -15.97 9.14 10.33
C GLY A 62 -14.80 9.55 11.23
N PRO A 63 -13.57 9.57 10.70
CA PRO A 63 -12.41 9.95 11.48
C PRO A 63 -12.50 11.41 11.95
N ARG A 64 -12.19 11.63 13.22
CA ARG A 64 -12.11 12.97 13.80
C ARG A 64 -10.78 13.62 13.42
N ARG A 65 -10.87 14.74 12.72
CA ARG A 65 -9.70 15.51 12.27
C ARG A 65 -9.24 16.52 13.31
N THR A 66 -9.04 16.08 14.55
CA THR A 66 -8.45 16.95 15.58
C THR A 66 -6.96 17.08 15.28
N PRO A 67 -6.42 18.28 15.00
CA PRO A 67 -4.99 18.42 14.67
C PRO A 67 -4.08 18.06 15.85
N GLY A 68 -2.94 17.44 15.56
CA GLY A 68 -1.90 17.14 16.56
C GLY A 68 -2.15 15.89 17.40
N VAL A 69 -3.19 15.09 17.11
CA VAL A 69 -3.38 13.78 17.74
C VAL A 69 -2.27 12.85 17.28
N ARG A 70 -1.62 12.18 18.23
CA ARG A 70 -0.54 11.23 17.97
C ARG A 70 -0.94 9.80 18.29
N GLN A 71 -0.46 8.86 17.49
CA GLN A 71 -0.63 7.42 17.69
C GLN A 71 0.65 6.68 17.35
N ALA A 72 1.04 5.73 18.20
CA ALA A 72 2.03 4.72 17.88
C ALA A 72 1.32 3.39 17.60
N VAL A 73 1.65 2.74 16.49
CA VAL A 73 1.09 1.44 16.09
C VAL A 73 2.09 0.68 15.22
N THR A 74 2.01 -0.65 15.20
CA THR A 74 2.81 -1.49 14.31
C THR A 74 1.94 -1.99 13.16
N LEU A 75 2.43 -1.76 11.94
CA LEU A 75 1.90 -2.38 10.72
C LEU A 75 2.73 -3.64 10.40
N MET A 76 2.07 -4.77 10.23
CA MET A 76 2.68 -6.02 9.78
C MET A 76 2.10 -6.43 8.44
N THR A 77 2.95 -6.80 7.49
CA THR A 77 2.49 -7.27 6.18
C THR A 77 3.18 -8.56 5.76
N THR A 78 2.45 -9.40 5.03
CA THR A 78 3.00 -10.60 4.38
C THR A 78 2.53 -10.68 2.94
N THR A 79 3.37 -11.22 2.06
CA THR A 79 3.05 -11.46 0.65
C THR A 79 3.50 -12.86 0.27
N MET A 80 2.55 -13.74 -0.02
CA MET A 80 2.80 -15.07 -0.56
C MET A 80 2.50 -15.08 -2.05
N VAL A 81 3.45 -15.58 -2.85
CA VAL A 81 3.26 -15.83 -4.28
C VAL A 81 3.87 -17.18 -4.62
N ARG A 82 3.02 -18.11 -5.04
CA ARG A 82 3.47 -19.39 -5.64
C ARG A 82 3.10 -19.41 -7.10
N GLN A 83 4.06 -19.79 -7.93
CA GLN A 83 3.93 -19.72 -9.38
C GLN A 83 4.28 -21.06 -10.02
N ARG A 84 3.52 -21.46 -11.02
CA ARG A 84 3.84 -22.58 -11.91
C ARG A 84 3.65 -22.21 -13.37
N ILE A 85 4.66 -22.49 -14.20
CA ILE A 85 4.57 -22.35 -15.66
C ILE A 85 4.44 -23.74 -16.27
N ASN A 86 3.38 -23.98 -17.03
CA ASN A 86 3.04 -25.27 -17.62
C ASN A 86 3.08 -26.39 -16.57
N ASP A 87 3.94 -27.39 -16.80
CA ASP A 87 4.17 -28.55 -15.95
C ASP A 87 5.51 -28.48 -15.19
N GLN A 88 6.12 -27.28 -15.11
CA GLN A 88 7.33 -27.06 -14.31
C GLN A 88 7.03 -27.18 -12.81
N ALA A 89 8.08 -27.31 -12.00
CA ALA A 89 7.96 -27.27 -10.56
C ALA A 89 7.44 -25.91 -10.07
N ASP A 90 6.79 -25.91 -8.90
CA ASP A 90 6.38 -24.66 -8.25
C ASP A 90 7.58 -23.81 -7.88
N GLN A 91 7.45 -22.52 -8.13
CA GLN A 91 8.38 -21.47 -7.73
C GLN A 91 7.74 -20.68 -6.60
N ASP A 92 8.47 -20.52 -5.51
CA ASP A 92 8.11 -19.58 -4.46
C ASP A 92 8.72 -18.23 -4.79
N LEU A 93 7.85 -17.25 -5.05
CA LEU A 93 8.18 -15.86 -5.36
C LEU A 93 7.64 -14.93 -4.27
N SER A 94 7.37 -15.46 -3.08
CA SER A 94 6.86 -14.71 -1.94
C SER A 94 7.83 -13.61 -1.53
N GLY A 95 7.27 -12.45 -1.19
CA GLY A 95 8.02 -11.36 -0.59
C GLY A 95 8.24 -11.62 0.91
N PRO A 96 9.34 -11.15 1.50
CA PRO A 96 9.57 -11.30 2.92
C PRO A 96 8.57 -10.46 3.73
N ALA A 97 8.20 -10.96 4.91
CA ALA A 97 7.28 -10.26 5.80
C ALA A 97 7.92 -9.00 6.38
N LEU A 98 7.14 -7.92 6.54
CA LEU A 98 7.60 -6.68 7.16
C LEU A 98 6.88 -6.43 8.48
N THR A 99 7.61 -5.92 9.47
CA THR A 99 7.07 -5.33 10.70
C THR A 99 7.56 -3.89 10.79
N ILE A 100 6.63 -2.95 10.74
CA ILE A 100 6.87 -1.52 10.55
C ILE A 100 6.27 -0.76 11.74
N PRO A 101 7.07 -0.36 12.73
CA PRO A 101 6.61 0.56 13.77
C PRO A 101 6.32 1.93 13.18
N LEU A 102 5.17 2.52 13.50
CA LEU A 102 4.70 3.79 12.97
C LEU A 102 4.39 4.75 14.11
N THR A 103 4.76 6.01 13.91
CA THR A 103 4.25 7.13 14.72
C THR A 103 3.48 8.07 13.81
N ALA A 104 2.16 8.08 13.94
CA ALA A 104 1.26 8.93 13.18
C ALA A 104 0.90 10.19 13.95
N THR A 105 0.75 11.31 13.24
CA THR A 105 0.23 12.58 13.74
C THR A 105 -0.81 13.11 12.77
N THR A 106 -1.98 13.52 13.27
CA THR A 106 -2.98 14.21 12.44
C THR A 106 -2.55 15.64 12.14
N ASP A 107 -2.77 16.07 10.90
CA ASP A 107 -2.63 17.47 10.48
C ASP A 107 -3.93 17.94 9.77
N ASP A 108 -3.95 19.19 9.28
CA ASP A 108 -5.13 19.76 8.62
C ASP A 108 -5.47 19.05 7.30
N LYS A 109 -4.52 18.32 6.69
CA LYS A 109 -4.63 17.71 5.36
C LYS A 109 -4.80 16.19 5.40
N GLY A 110 -4.59 15.55 6.56
CA GLY A 110 -4.70 14.12 6.78
C GLY A 110 -3.81 13.63 7.91
N VAL A 111 -2.89 12.72 7.59
CA VAL A 111 -2.03 12.05 8.59
C VAL A 111 -0.59 12.04 8.09
N ASP A 112 0.33 12.54 8.91
CA ASP A 112 1.77 12.36 8.70
C ASP A 112 2.27 11.21 9.58
N ILE A 113 3.13 10.37 9.03
CA ILE A 113 3.58 9.11 9.63
C ILE A 113 5.09 9.05 9.55
N THR A 114 5.74 8.85 10.68
CA THR A 114 7.17 8.53 10.74
C THR A 114 7.37 7.03 10.92
N LEU A 115 8.23 6.43 10.09
CA LEU A 115 8.66 5.05 10.24
C LEU A 115 9.68 4.93 11.35
N GLY A 116 9.45 3.99 12.27
CA GLY A 116 10.49 3.47 13.15
C GLY A 116 11.34 2.42 12.44
N LYS A 117 12.13 1.68 13.21
CA LYS A 117 12.98 0.60 12.70
C LYS A 117 12.15 -0.53 12.07
N VAL A 118 12.19 -0.63 10.74
CA VAL A 118 11.55 -1.71 9.98
C VAL A 118 12.32 -3.01 10.17
N THR A 119 11.62 -4.12 10.39
CA THR A 119 12.23 -5.44 10.56
C THR A 119 11.61 -6.48 9.62
N THR A 120 12.42 -7.47 9.25
CA THR A 120 12.09 -8.56 8.33
C THR A 120 12.93 -9.79 8.66
N PRO A 121 12.44 -11.03 8.43
CA PRO A 121 13.25 -12.23 8.59
C PRO A 121 14.31 -12.40 7.48
N ASP A 122 14.20 -11.68 6.36
CA ASP A 122 15.18 -11.73 5.28
C ASP A 122 16.42 -10.90 5.63
N ALA A 123 17.58 -11.56 5.76
CA ALA A 123 18.80 -10.91 6.24
C ALA A 123 19.33 -9.83 5.28
N GLN A 124 19.17 -10.00 3.96
CA GLN A 124 19.65 -9.02 3.00
C GLN A 124 18.74 -7.80 3.00
N LEU A 125 17.43 -8.01 2.95
CA LEU A 125 16.46 -6.92 3.02
C LEU A 125 16.54 -6.18 4.36
N ALA A 126 16.86 -6.87 5.47
CA ALA A 126 17.06 -6.22 6.77
C ALA A 126 18.22 -5.21 6.74
N ILE A 127 19.29 -5.50 5.98
CA ILE A 127 20.41 -4.55 5.78
C ILE A 127 19.92 -3.36 4.95
N ASP A 128 19.23 -3.63 3.85
CA ASP A 128 18.72 -2.63 2.92
C ASP A 128 17.68 -1.68 3.56
N LEU A 129 16.94 -2.16 4.57
CA LEU A 129 15.91 -1.40 5.29
C LEU A 129 16.47 -0.46 6.37
N HIS A 130 17.72 -0.65 6.82
CA HIS A 130 18.28 0.15 7.91
C HIS A 130 18.25 1.67 7.63
N PRO A 131 18.59 2.17 6.41
CA PRO A 131 18.50 3.59 6.10
C PRO A 131 17.07 4.14 6.00
N ALA A 132 16.03 3.29 6.03
CA ALA A 132 14.65 3.71 5.91
C ALA A 132 14.03 4.19 7.24
N GLU A 133 14.68 3.95 8.38
CA GLU A 133 14.22 4.48 9.67
C GLU A 133 14.15 6.00 9.64
N GLY A 134 13.06 6.56 10.16
CA GLY A 134 12.77 7.99 10.13
C GLY A 134 12.11 8.48 8.85
N SER A 135 11.93 7.62 7.83
CA SER A 135 11.22 7.99 6.60
C SER A 135 9.81 8.47 6.93
N GLN A 136 9.36 9.49 6.21
CA GLN A 136 8.05 10.09 6.39
C GLN A 136 7.10 9.60 5.31
N LEU A 137 5.86 9.37 5.70
CA LEU A 137 4.73 9.11 4.82
C LEU A 137 3.61 10.07 5.15
N GLY A 138 2.84 10.45 4.15
CA GLY A 138 1.65 11.26 4.33
C GLY A 138 0.44 10.59 3.70
N LEU A 139 -0.69 10.57 4.41
CA LEU A 139 -1.97 10.18 3.87
C LEU A 139 -2.83 11.43 3.69
N THR A 140 -3.33 11.67 2.48
CA THR A 140 -4.39 12.66 2.27
C THR A 140 -5.75 11.96 2.39
N LEU A 141 -6.61 12.47 3.29
CA LEU A 141 -7.90 11.85 3.57
C LEU A 141 -9.08 12.69 3.03
N ALA A 142 -10.10 12.01 2.49
CA ALA A 142 -11.43 12.58 2.25
C ALA A 142 -12.30 12.53 3.54
N ALA A 143 -13.46 13.20 3.54
CA ALA A 143 -14.27 13.39 4.75
C ALA A 143 -14.62 12.08 5.47
N GLY A 144 -15.02 11.04 4.74
CA GLY A 144 -15.31 9.70 5.27
C GLY A 144 -14.08 8.84 5.60
N GLY A 145 -12.87 9.38 5.52
CA GLY A 145 -11.62 8.67 5.80
C GLY A 145 -10.96 7.98 4.60
N ALA A 146 -11.51 8.11 3.38
CA ALA A 146 -10.88 7.52 2.20
C ALA A 146 -9.51 8.15 1.95
N VAL A 147 -8.50 7.31 1.76
CA VAL A 147 -7.17 7.75 1.33
C VAL A 147 -7.23 8.13 -0.15
N THR A 148 -6.79 9.33 -0.48
CA THR A 148 -6.81 9.88 -1.84
C THR A 148 -5.42 10.08 -2.43
N ALA A 149 -4.40 10.14 -1.56
CA ALA A 149 -3.01 10.17 -1.97
C ALA A 149 -2.11 9.61 -0.87
N LEU A 150 -1.04 8.95 -1.28
CA LEU A 150 0.08 8.52 -0.45
C LEU A 150 1.30 9.40 -0.82
N ARG A 151 1.86 10.10 0.15
CA ARG A 151 3.10 10.87 0.03
C ARG A 151 4.22 10.09 0.69
N ILE A 152 5.40 10.08 0.08
CA ILE A 152 6.55 9.32 0.57
C ILE A 152 7.79 10.21 0.51
N SER A 153 8.42 10.41 1.65
CA SER A 153 9.64 11.19 1.83
C SER A 153 10.67 10.32 2.55
N PRO A 154 11.59 9.66 1.82
CA PRO A 154 12.63 8.82 2.42
C PRO A 154 13.52 9.62 3.37
N ALA A 155 13.98 9.04 4.48
CA ALA A 155 14.92 9.71 5.39
C ALA A 155 16.39 9.59 4.96
N GLY A 156 16.71 8.62 4.10
CA GLY A 156 18.05 8.39 3.57
C GLY A 156 18.01 7.69 2.22
N GLU A 157 19.18 7.33 1.71
CA GLU A 157 19.34 6.56 0.47
C GLU A 157 19.07 5.07 0.72
N ALA A 158 17.82 4.74 1.08
CA ALA A 158 17.39 3.35 1.15
C ALA A 158 17.49 2.71 -0.24
N ALA A 159 17.93 1.44 -0.28
CA ALA A 159 18.00 0.70 -1.54
C ALA A 159 16.61 0.58 -2.19
N ASP A 160 16.58 0.47 -3.52
CA ASP A 160 15.33 0.34 -4.28
C ASP A 160 14.47 -0.84 -3.80
N SER A 161 15.10 -1.93 -3.37
CA SER A 161 14.47 -3.11 -2.75
C SER A 161 13.68 -2.72 -1.48
N ALA A 162 14.31 -2.00 -0.56
CA ALA A 162 13.71 -1.54 0.68
C ALA A 162 12.56 -0.56 0.43
N ARG A 163 12.78 0.42 -0.45
CA ARG A 163 11.74 1.38 -0.85
C ARG A 163 10.52 0.66 -1.44
N SER A 164 10.73 -0.23 -2.41
CA SER A 164 9.67 -1.00 -3.05
C SER A 164 8.89 -1.86 -2.04
N ALA A 165 9.58 -2.51 -1.10
CA ALA A 165 8.94 -3.32 -0.07
C ALA A 165 8.06 -2.48 0.88
N ILE A 166 8.53 -1.29 1.28
CA ILE A 166 7.75 -0.34 2.08
C ILE A 166 6.55 0.16 1.29
N GLU A 167 6.74 0.62 0.05
CA GLU A 167 5.66 1.09 -0.82
C GLU A 167 4.55 0.02 -0.98
N GLN A 168 4.95 -1.22 -1.26
CA GLN A 168 4.02 -2.34 -1.36
C GLN A 168 3.23 -2.58 -0.05
N ALA A 169 3.88 -2.53 1.11
CA ALA A 169 3.21 -2.69 2.39
C ALA A 169 2.15 -1.60 2.63
N PHE A 170 2.46 -0.34 2.27
CA PHE A 170 1.51 0.76 2.40
C PHE A 170 0.37 0.69 1.38
N TYR A 171 0.62 0.26 0.14
CA TYR A 171 -0.48 0.01 -0.80
C TYR A 171 -1.45 -1.04 -0.27
N GLN A 172 -0.95 -2.15 0.29
CA GLN A 172 -1.80 -3.18 0.88
C GLN A 172 -2.66 -2.61 2.03
N ALA A 173 -2.05 -1.80 2.91
CA ALA A 173 -2.76 -1.16 4.01
C ALA A 173 -3.82 -0.15 3.51
N VAL A 174 -3.49 0.67 2.52
CA VAL A 174 -4.39 1.69 1.96
C VAL A 174 -5.61 1.05 1.28
N TYR A 175 -5.40 0.05 0.41
CA TYR A 175 -6.50 -0.60 -0.31
C TYR A 175 -7.38 -1.48 0.58
N THR A 176 -7.00 -1.70 1.83
CA THR A 176 -7.80 -2.40 2.84
C THR A 176 -8.35 -1.48 3.93
N SER A 177 -8.13 -0.16 3.81
CA SER A 177 -8.69 0.84 4.73
C SER A 177 -10.21 0.93 4.63
N VAL A 178 -10.83 1.29 5.77
CA VAL A 178 -12.29 1.47 5.85
C VAL A 178 -12.63 2.93 5.61
N THR A 179 -13.54 3.17 4.66
CA THR A 179 -14.17 4.48 4.46
C THR A 179 -15.61 4.42 4.93
N PHE A 180 -16.01 5.39 5.74
CA PHE A 180 -17.37 5.48 6.28
C PHE A 180 -18.32 6.23 5.33
N PRO A 181 -19.60 5.82 5.26
CA PRO A 181 -20.63 6.54 4.51
C PRO A 181 -20.99 7.88 5.18
N GLU A 182 -21.46 8.84 4.39
CA GLU A 182 -22.02 10.10 4.90
C GLU A 182 -23.44 9.94 5.47
N THR A 183 -24.04 8.76 5.30
CA THR A 183 -25.34 8.39 5.89
C THR A 183 -25.14 7.85 7.30
N ALA A 184 -26.07 8.14 8.20
CA ALA A 184 -26.05 7.60 9.54
C ALA A 184 -26.14 6.07 9.54
N ILE A 185 -25.26 5.42 10.31
CA ILE A 185 -25.20 3.96 10.46
C ILE A 185 -25.07 3.57 11.93
N GLY A 186 -25.66 2.43 12.29
CA GLY A 186 -25.55 1.82 13.61
C GLY A 186 -24.98 0.42 13.57
N ILE A 187 -25.01 -0.29 14.70
CA ILE A 187 -24.48 -1.66 14.79
C ILE A 187 -25.27 -2.56 13.82
N GLY A 188 -24.56 -3.47 13.14
CA GLY A 188 -25.12 -4.32 12.10
C GLY A 188 -25.19 -3.67 10.72
N ALA A 189 -24.84 -2.38 10.57
CA ALA A 189 -24.83 -1.71 9.28
C ALA A 189 -23.90 -2.40 8.28
N ILE A 190 -24.33 -2.43 7.02
CA ILE A 190 -23.60 -3.01 5.90
C ILE A 190 -23.47 -1.96 4.81
N TRP A 191 -22.25 -1.73 4.33
CA TRP A 191 -22.00 -0.86 3.18
C TRP A 191 -20.91 -1.43 2.28
N THR A 192 -20.96 -1.06 1.00
CA THR A 192 -19.94 -1.45 0.03
C THR A 192 -19.04 -0.28 -0.32
N MET A 193 -17.74 -0.54 -0.41
CA MET A 193 -16.69 0.35 -0.89
C MET A 193 -16.17 -0.21 -2.21
N ARG A 194 -16.30 0.56 -3.30
CA ARG A 194 -15.84 0.17 -4.63
C ARG A 194 -14.69 1.07 -5.06
N GLN A 195 -13.57 0.48 -5.48
CA GLN A 195 -12.39 1.23 -5.91
C GLN A 195 -11.60 0.46 -6.96
N HIS A 196 -10.82 1.19 -7.76
CA HIS A 196 -9.89 0.61 -8.72
C HIS A 196 -8.53 0.39 -8.07
N VAL A 197 -7.97 -0.80 -8.19
CA VAL A 197 -6.63 -1.13 -7.68
C VAL A 197 -5.65 -1.22 -8.84
N SER A 198 -4.61 -0.40 -8.77
CA SER A 198 -3.51 -0.36 -9.74
C SER A 198 -2.20 -0.81 -9.10
N GLY A 199 -1.29 -1.39 -9.89
CA GLY A 199 0.01 -1.90 -9.42
C GLY A 199 0.42 -3.26 -9.99
N GLY A 200 -0.45 -3.89 -10.80
CA GLY A 200 -0.20 -5.14 -11.51
C GLY A 200 -1.26 -5.36 -12.58
N VAL A 201 -2.08 -6.40 -12.43
CA VAL A 201 -3.37 -6.47 -13.13
C VAL A 201 -4.26 -5.33 -12.62
N SER A 202 -4.92 -4.59 -13.51
CA SER A 202 -5.93 -3.61 -13.13
C SER A 202 -7.17 -4.33 -12.58
N LEU A 203 -7.56 -4.01 -11.34
CA LEU A 203 -8.65 -4.69 -10.64
C LEU A 203 -9.75 -3.71 -10.24
N ASP A 204 -10.99 -4.18 -10.32
CA ASP A 204 -12.11 -3.58 -9.61
C ASP A 204 -12.29 -4.34 -8.29
N GLN A 205 -12.10 -3.61 -7.19
CA GLN A 205 -12.27 -4.13 -5.85
C GLN A 205 -13.62 -3.68 -5.29
N VAL A 206 -14.36 -4.64 -4.74
CA VAL A 206 -15.54 -4.39 -3.92
C VAL A 206 -15.26 -4.94 -2.53
N THR A 207 -15.25 -4.06 -1.54
CA THR A 207 -15.18 -4.43 -0.13
C THR A 207 -16.56 -4.22 0.50
N THR A 208 -17.15 -5.28 1.05
CA THR A 208 -18.34 -5.18 1.90
C THR A 208 -17.87 -5.03 3.35
N ALA A 209 -18.22 -3.92 3.97
CA ALA A 209 -17.94 -3.65 5.38
C ALA A 209 -19.21 -3.87 6.20
N THR A 210 -19.05 -4.45 7.38
CA THR A 210 -20.11 -4.63 8.37
C THR A 210 -19.65 -4.08 9.71
N LEU A 211 -20.39 -3.14 10.29
CA LEU A 211 -20.12 -2.64 11.64
C LEU A 211 -20.62 -3.67 12.65
N THR A 212 -19.73 -4.49 13.20
CA THR A 212 -20.13 -5.61 14.08
C THR A 212 -20.22 -5.20 15.54
N GLU A 213 -19.41 -4.25 15.98
CA GLU A 213 -19.41 -3.77 17.37
C GLU A 213 -19.09 -2.27 17.41
N ARG A 214 -19.63 -1.59 18.43
CA ARG A 214 -19.35 -0.18 18.72
C ARG A 214 -19.36 0.06 20.22
N ASP A 215 -18.26 0.60 20.74
CA ASP A 215 -18.14 1.16 22.09
C ASP A 215 -17.65 2.61 21.97
N GLY A 216 -18.58 3.56 21.99
CA GLY A 216 -18.29 4.97 21.72
C GLY A 216 -17.68 5.17 20.33
N ASP A 217 -16.38 5.52 20.31
CA ASP A 217 -15.58 5.74 19.11
C ASP A 217 -14.78 4.51 18.66
N LEU A 218 -14.75 3.45 19.48
CA LEU A 218 -14.10 2.20 19.15
C LEU A 218 -15.05 1.31 18.35
N LEU A 219 -14.70 1.05 17.09
CA LEU A 219 -15.49 0.31 16.12
C LEU A 219 -14.78 -0.97 15.73
N THR A 220 -15.52 -2.07 15.69
CA THR A 220 -15.08 -3.32 15.07
C THR A 220 -15.80 -3.45 13.73
N VAL A 221 -15.06 -3.47 12.62
CA VAL A 221 -15.61 -3.58 11.27
C VAL A 221 -15.10 -4.86 10.62
N ALA A 222 -16.03 -5.76 10.29
CA ALA A 222 -15.73 -6.94 9.48
C ALA A 222 -15.70 -6.56 7.98
N LEU A 223 -14.74 -7.11 7.25
CA LEU A 223 -14.51 -6.84 5.84
C LEU A 223 -14.57 -8.13 5.02
N ASP A 224 -15.31 -8.10 3.91
CA ASP A 224 -15.28 -9.10 2.83
C ASP A 224 -14.85 -8.41 1.55
N VAL A 225 -13.69 -8.79 1.01
CA VAL A 225 -13.06 -8.18 -0.16
C VAL A 225 -13.19 -9.12 -1.34
N ARG A 226 -13.62 -8.59 -2.48
CA ARG A 226 -13.61 -9.28 -3.78
C ARG A 226 -12.88 -8.44 -4.80
N GLN A 227 -11.99 -9.06 -5.56
CA GLN A 227 -11.28 -8.40 -6.65
C GLN A 227 -11.54 -9.14 -7.94
N VAL A 228 -11.88 -8.38 -8.99
CA VAL A 228 -12.05 -8.90 -10.34
C VAL A 228 -11.20 -8.08 -11.31
N PRO A 229 -10.61 -8.68 -12.35
CA PRO A 229 -9.88 -7.93 -13.36
C PRO A 229 -10.81 -6.99 -14.13
N SER A 230 -10.38 -5.76 -14.33
CA SER A 230 -11.08 -4.79 -15.17
C SER A 230 -10.90 -5.08 -16.67
N THR A 231 -9.93 -5.92 -17.03
CA THR A 231 -9.57 -6.29 -18.40
C THR A 231 -9.42 -7.80 -18.54
N ALA A 232 -9.60 -8.33 -19.75
CA ALA A 232 -9.39 -9.76 -20.05
C ALA A 232 -7.91 -10.12 -20.26
N THR A 233 -7.01 -9.13 -20.19
CA THR A 233 -5.58 -9.27 -20.47
C THR A 233 -4.77 -8.53 -19.41
N TRP A 234 -3.61 -9.09 -19.09
CA TRP A 234 -2.60 -8.46 -18.25
C TRP A 234 -1.40 -8.05 -19.12
N ASN A 235 -1.10 -6.75 -19.14
CA ASN A 235 0.13 -6.23 -19.74
C ASN A 235 1.26 -6.38 -18.73
N LEU A 236 2.27 -7.18 -19.08
CA LEU A 236 3.42 -7.39 -18.22
C LEU A 236 4.27 -6.10 -18.17
N PRO A 237 4.88 -5.79 -17.00
CA PRO A 237 5.75 -4.63 -16.85
C PRO A 237 6.90 -4.59 -17.88
N ASN A 238 7.43 -3.40 -18.13
CA ASN A 238 8.62 -3.17 -18.98
C ASN A 238 8.51 -3.70 -20.42
N GLY A 239 7.28 -3.82 -20.95
CA GLY A 239 7.04 -4.31 -22.30
C GLY A 239 7.33 -5.80 -22.47
N ALA A 240 7.35 -6.58 -21.38
CA ALA A 240 7.64 -8.02 -21.41
C ALA A 240 6.56 -8.87 -22.10
N GLY A 241 5.47 -8.25 -22.56
CA GLY A 241 4.41 -8.88 -23.33
C GLY A 241 3.04 -8.73 -22.68
N MET A 242 2.09 -9.54 -23.16
CA MET A 242 0.71 -9.55 -22.68
C MET A 242 0.26 -10.99 -22.47
N LEU A 243 -0.39 -11.24 -21.34
CA LEU A 243 -1.03 -12.51 -21.04
C LEU A 243 -2.55 -12.34 -21.09
N LYS A 244 -3.25 -13.36 -21.58
CA LYS A 244 -4.69 -13.47 -21.43
C LYS A 244 -5.00 -13.94 -20.00
N ILE A 245 -5.99 -13.34 -19.35
CA ILE A 245 -6.50 -13.80 -18.07
C ILE A 245 -7.56 -14.87 -18.36
N ASP A 246 -7.29 -16.11 -17.98
CA ASP A 246 -8.21 -17.23 -18.20
C ASP A 246 -9.15 -17.43 -17.00
N ASP A 247 -8.62 -17.26 -15.80
CA ASP A 247 -9.37 -17.36 -14.54
C ASP A 247 -8.74 -16.43 -13.50
N TYR A 248 -9.57 -15.80 -12.67
CA TYR A 248 -9.12 -14.89 -11.64
C TYR A 248 -10.07 -14.93 -10.45
N VAL A 249 -9.61 -15.56 -9.37
CA VAL A 249 -10.32 -15.63 -8.11
C VAL A 249 -9.46 -14.96 -7.05
N MET A 250 -9.94 -13.84 -6.52
CA MET A 250 -9.33 -13.14 -5.39
C MET A 250 -10.41 -12.71 -4.41
N HIS A 251 -10.33 -13.26 -3.20
CA HIS A 251 -11.25 -12.99 -2.12
C HIS A 251 -10.46 -12.78 -0.83
N GLY A 252 -11.01 -12.01 0.09
CA GLY A 252 -10.40 -11.81 1.38
C GLY A 252 -11.41 -11.53 2.46
N THR A 253 -11.04 -11.85 3.69
CA THR A 253 -11.83 -11.53 4.86
C THR A 253 -10.94 -11.03 5.96
N GLY A 254 -11.48 -10.18 6.83
CA GLY A 254 -10.77 -9.70 7.98
C GLY A 254 -11.64 -8.85 8.90
N THR A 255 -11.01 -8.38 9.95
CA THR A 255 -11.61 -7.42 10.88
C THR A 255 -10.62 -6.30 11.11
N VAL A 256 -11.10 -5.06 11.12
CA VAL A 256 -10.30 -3.88 11.46
C VAL A 256 -10.95 -3.21 12.66
N ILE A 257 -10.12 -2.83 13.63
CA ILE A 257 -10.54 -2.09 14.83
C ILE A 257 -10.09 -0.65 14.67
N ILE A 258 -11.04 0.28 14.73
CA ILE A 258 -10.86 1.69 14.44
C ILE A 258 -11.33 2.48 15.66
N ASP A 259 -10.46 3.35 16.18
CA ASP A 259 -10.88 4.42 17.08
C ASP A 259 -11.04 5.68 16.24
N LEU A 260 -12.25 6.25 16.16
CA LEU A 260 -12.53 7.45 15.36
C LEU A 260 -11.70 8.67 15.81
N GLY A 261 -11.16 8.68 17.02
CA GLY A 261 -10.24 9.70 17.51
C GLY A 261 -8.79 9.51 17.08
N MET A 262 -8.41 8.36 16.50
CA MET A 262 -7.03 8.01 16.16
C MET A 262 -6.77 8.08 14.64
N PRO A 263 -5.56 8.47 14.20
CA PRO A 263 -5.24 8.62 12.78
C PRO A 263 -5.18 7.31 11.98
N LEU A 264 -4.89 6.18 12.62
CA LEU A 264 -4.71 4.86 12.01
C LEU A 264 -5.53 3.80 12.78
N PRO A 265 -5.82 2.63 12.16
CA PRO A 265 -6.43 1.52 12.87
C PRO A 265 -5.62 1.15 14.13
N VAL A 266 -6.32 0.83 15.22
CA VAL A 266 -5.70 0.45 16.50
C VAL A 266 -5.44 -1.05 16.58
N GLY A 267 -6.07 -1.84 15.68
CA GLY A 267 -5.88 -3.28 15.62
C GLY A 267 -6.61 -3.94 14.46
N GLY A 268 -6.45 -5.26 14.38
CA GLY A 268 -7.15 -6.09 13.41
C GLY A 268 -6.23 -6.64 12.31
N SER A 269 -6.79 -7.48 11.46
CA SER A 269 -6.08 -8.10 10.34
C SER A 269 -7.01 -8.46 9.21
N ILE A 270 -6.49 -8.41 8.00
CA ILE A 270 -7.17 -8.82 6.79
C ILE A 270 -6.21 -9.60 5.90
N THR A 271 -6.72 -10.64 5.26
CA THR A 271 -5.99 -11.42 4.27
C THR A 271 -6.81 -11.49 3.00
N VAL A 272 -6.19 -11.16 1.86
CA VAL A 272 -6.78 -11.23 0.52
C VAL A 272 -5.91 -12.14 -0.33
N GLY A 273 -6.51 -13.15 -0.95
CA GLY A 273 -5.79 -14.12 -1.75
C GLY A 273 -6.68 -14.97 -2.64
N GLY A 274 -6.03 -15.85 -3.39
CA GLY A 274 -6.71 -16.78 -4.29
C GLY A 274 -5.81 -17.22 -5.43
N GLU A 275 -6.45 -17.81 -6.44
CA GLU A 275 -5.78 -18.43 -7.59
C GLU A 275 -6.05 -17.64 -8.87
N GLN A 276 -5.03 -17.55 -9.71
CA GLN A 276 -5.09 -16.89 -11.00
C GLN A 276 -4.49 -17.81 -12.06
N THR A 277 -5.12 -17.84 -13.24
CA THR A 277 -4.58 -18.49 -14.42
C THR A 277 -4.45 -17.50 -15.56
N TYR A 278 -3.29 -17.54 -16.22
CA TYR A 278 -3.03 -16.77 -17.42
C TYR A 278 -2.50 -17.66 -18.55
N SER A 279 -2.72 -17.24 -19.80
CA SER A 279 -2.13 -17.87 -20.98
C SER A 279 -1.43 -16.87 -21.88
N ASP A 280 -0.28 -17.27 -22.41
CA ASP A 280 0.41 -16.53 -23.47
C ASP A 280 -0.21 -16.92 -24.83
N PRO A 281 -0.82 -15.97 -25.57
CA PRO A 281 -1.46 -16.27 -26.84
C PRO A 281 -0.49 -16.73 -27.92
N ALA A 282 0.78 -16.31 -27.86
CA ALA A 282 1.82 -16.62 -28.84
C ALA A 282 2.47 -17.98 -28.57
N THR A 283 2.87 -18.25 -27.33
CA THR A 283 3.60 -19.50 -26.99
C THR A 283 2.69 -20.63 -26.52
N LYS A 284 1.42 -20.35 -26.22
CA LYS A 284 0.47 -21.28 -25.56
C LYS A 284 0.91 -21.72 -24.17
N SER A 285 1.91 -21.05 -23.58
CA SER A 285 2.31 -21.29 -22.19
C SER A 285 1.20 -20.87 -21.23
N ARG A 286 1.02 -21.63 -20.16
CA ARG A 286 0.05 -21.37 -19.10
C ARG A 286 0.77 -21.04 -17.79
N LEU A 287 0.41 -19.93 -17.19
CA LEU A 287 0.87 -19.49 -15.88
C LEU A 287 -0.24 -19.73 -14.87
N ARG A 288 0.06 -20.41 -13.77
CA ARG A 288 -0.81 -20.53 -12.60
C ARG A 288 -0.14 -19.85 -11.43
N GLN A 289 -0.88 -19.02 -10.72
CA GLN A 289 -0.38 -18.28 -9.58
C GLN A 289 -1.36 -18.40 -8.41
N THR A 290 -0.83 -18.66 -7.23
CA THR A 290 -1.57 -18.55 -5.97
C THR A 290 -0.96 -17.39 -5.20
N THR A 291 -1.78 -16.40 -4.87
CA THR A 291 -1.36 -15.18 -4.18
C THR A 291 -2.09 -15.06 -2.86
N ALA A 292 -1.42 -14.61 -1.80
CA ALA A 292 -2.08 -14.20 -0.56
C ALA A 292 -1.32 -13.03 0.07
N ASN A 293 -2.02 -11.94 0.37
CA ASN A 293 -1.47 -10.76 1.03
C ASN A 293 -2.19 -10.57 2.36
N SER A 294 -1.43 -10.30 3.42
CA SER A 294 -2.01 -9.97 4.73
C SER A 294 -1.54 -8.61 5.21
N VAL A 295 -2.46 -7.89 5.82
CA VAL A 295 -2.21 -6.67 6.59
C VAL A 295 -2.70 -6.91 8.00
N LYS A 296 -1.88 -6.56 8.99
CA LYS A 296 -2.24 -6.58 10.40
C LYS A 296 -1.80 -5.29 11.09
N TRP A 297 -2.68 -4.77 11.93
CA TRP A 297 -2.44 -3.64 12.82
C TRP A 297 -2.39 -4.15 14.26
N GLY A 298 -1.47 -3.61 15.05
CA GLY A 298 -1.40 -3.89 16.49
C GLY A 298 -0.17 -3.30 17.16
N GLY A 299 -0.11 -3.40 18.49
CA GLY A 299 1.04 -3.06 19.31
C GLY A 299 1.75 -4.31 19.81
#